data_AF-A0A419RW07-F1
#
_entry.id   AF-A0A419RW07-F1
#
_cell.length_a   1.000
_cell.length_b   1.000
_cell.length_c   1.000
_cell.angle_alpha   90.00
_cell.angle_beta   90.00
_cell.angle_gamma   90.00
#
_symmetry.space_group_name_H-M   'P 1'
#
loop_
_entity.id
_entity.type
_entity.pdbx_description
1 polymer ?
#
loop_
_entity_poly.entity_id
_entity_poly.type
_entity_poly.pdbx_seq_one_letter_code
_entity_poly.pdbx_strand_id
1 'polypeptide(L)'
;MIRIAMPIAATLALTACAQTPPAESAQDDPLLAQLDTSRSCFIQREVRGYSAAPDAAYGRQRIFLDTGLDERFVLETTGPCPELDFSLRAALSQRTIGSICTGDLETLIVPSRIAQDFGQCPVRVLGRVPKD
;
A
#
# COMPACT_ATOMS: atom_id res chain seq x y z
N MET A 1 -47.81 -58.38 -6.82
CA MET A 1 -48.43 -57.05 -6.66
C MET A 1 -47.65 -56.30 -5.60
N ILE A 2 -47.06 -55.15 -5.91
CA ILE A 2 -46.98 -53.97 -5.03
C ILE A 2 -46.53 -52.81 -5.93
N ARG A 3 -47.46 -51.88 -6.14
CA ARG A 3 -47.30 -50.65 -6.90
C ARG A 3 -46.65 -49.61 -5.99
N ILE A 4 -45.73 -48.87 -6.59
CA ILE A 4 -44.95 -47.76 -6.04
C ILE A 4 -45.89 -46.60 -5.67
N ALA A 5 -45.71 -46.03 -4.47
CA ALA A 5 -46.23 -44.72 -4.10
C ALA A 5 -45.15 -43.95 -3.32
N MET A 6 -44.73 -42.83 -3.92
CA MET A 6 -43.79 -41.83 -3.41
C MET A 6 -44.56 -40.83 -2.51
N PRO A 7 -43.94 -40.25 -1.47
CA PRO A 7 -43.46 -38.86 -1.59
C PRO A 7 -42.09 -38.66 -0.91
N ILE A 8 -41.12 -38.04 -1.59
CA ILE A 8 -40.74 -36.61 -1.49
C ILE A 8 -40.46 -36.15 -0.05
N ALA A 9 -39.17 -36.07 0.28
CA ALA A 9 -38.62 -35.08 1.23
C ALA A 9 -37.15 -34.85 0.89
N ALA A 10 -36.92 -33.96 -0.09
CA ALA A 10 -35.59 -33.49 -0.46
C ALA A 10 -35.12 -32.44 0.57
N THR A 11 -34.28 -32.84 1.53
CA THR A 11 -33.56 -31.89 2.38
C THR A 11 -32.26 -31.48 1.68
N LEU A 12 -32.36 -30.46 0.83
CA LEU A 12 -31.22 -29.68 0.34
C LEU A 12 -30.66 -28.86 1.50
N ALA A 13 -29.71 -29.43 2.25
CA ALA A 13 -28.84 -28.65 3.12
C ALA A 13 -27.77 -27.98 2.23
N LEU A 14 -28.13 -26.85 1.63
CA LEU A 14 -27.16 -25.90 1.08
C LEU A 14 -26.42 -25.29 2.26
N THR A 15 -25.26 -25.84 2.61
CA THR A 15 -24.25 -25.11 3.37
C THR A 15 -23.81 -23.94 2.51
N ALA A 16 -24.44 -22.78 2.73
CA ALA A 16 -24.01 -21.53 2.17
C ALA A 16 -22.57 -21.29 2.64
N CYS A 17 -21.59 -21.50 1.75
CA CYS A 17 -20.34 -20.79 1.82
C CYS A 17 -20.71 -19.31 1.88
N ALA A 18 -20.57 -18.71 3.05
CA ALA A 18 -20.63 -17.27 3.23
C ALA A 18 -19.52 -16.67 2.36
N GLN A 19 -19.85 -16.40 1.10
CA GLN A 19 -19.10 -15.52 0.24
C GLN A 19 -19.38 -14.14 0.81
N THR A 20 -18.52 -13.71 1.73
CA THR A 20 -18.37 -12.29 2.03
C THR A 20 -18.26 -11.58 0.69
N PRO A 21 -19.13 -10.59 0.39
CA PRO A 21 -18.97 -9.82 -0.83
C PRO A 21 -17.53 -9.31 -0.86
N PRO A 22 -16.78 -9.51 -1.97
CA PRO A 22 -15.50 -8.84 -2.11
C PRO A 22 -15.79 -7.35 -1.93
N ALA A 23 -15.12 -6.73 -0.97
CA ALA A 23 -15.21 -5.29 -0.77
C ALA A 23 -15.02 -4.63 -2.14
N GLU A 24 -16.10 -4.04 -2.65
CA GLU A 24 -16.10 -3.31 -3.90
C GLU A 24 -14.96 -2.28 -3.86
N SER A 25 -14.15 -2.29 -4.92
CA SER A 25 -13.23 -1.23 -5.35
C SER A 25 -11.93 -1.03 -4.55
N ALA A 26 -11.10 -2.08 -4.48
CA ALA A 26 -9.65 -1.92 -4.62
C ALA A 26 -9.15 -2.30 -6.04
N GLN A 27 -10.08 -2.56 -6.99
CA GLN A 27 -9.79 -3.16 -8.29
C GLN A 27 -9.39 -2.20 -9.42
N ASP A 28 -9.52 -0.87 -9.27
CA ASP A 28 -9.14 0.09 -10.33
C ASP A 28 -8.07 1.07 -9.85
N ASP A 29 -7.03 0.55 -9.20
CA ASP A 29 -5.84 1.33 -8.92
C ASP A 29 -4.72 0.92 -9.89
N PRO A 30 -4.50 1.68 -10.98
CA PRO A 30 -3.53 1.32 -12.01
C PRO A 30 -2.09 1.27 -11.48
N LEU A 31 -1.82 1.92 -10.34
CA LEU A 31 -0.53 1.83 -9.66
C LEU A 31 -0.41 0.49 -8.93
N LEU A 32 -1.46 0.03 -8.23
CA LEU A 32 -1.43 -1.28 -7.58
C LEU A 32 -1.35 -2.43 -8.59
N ALA A 33 -1.89 -2.26 -9.80
CA ALA A 33 -1.81 -3.26 -10.86
C ALA A 33 -0.37 -3.53 -11.33
N GLN A 34 0.52 -2.53 -11.23
CA GLN A 34 1.94 -2.63 -11.62
C GLN A 34 2.87 -2.78 -10.41
N LEU A 35 2.31 -2.88 -9.21
CA LEU A 35 3.08 -2.94 -7.98
C LEU A 35 3.69 -4.33 -7.80
N ASP A 36 5.01 -4.41 -7.90
CA ASP A 36 5.78 -5.58 -7.49
C ASP A 36 5.98 -5.54 -5.97
N THR A 37 5.24 -6.39 -5.26
CA THR A 37 5.36 -6.56 -3.80
C THR A 37 6.42 -7.61 -3.41
N SER A 38 7.24 -8.09 -4.35
CA SER A 38 8.36 -8.97 -4.04
C SER A 38 9.31 -8.32 -3.04
N ARG A 39 10.00 -9.14 -2.25
CA ARG A 39 10.91 -8.64 -1.22
C ARG A 39 12.11 -7.95 -1.86
N SER A 40 12.03 -6.63 -1.96
CA SER A 40 13.07 -5.76 -2.47
C SER A 40 13.48 -4.76 -1.42
N CYS A 41 14.78 -4.47 -1.32
CA CYS A 41 15.33 -3.60 -0.31
C CYS A 41 16.26 -2.54 -0.90
N PHE A 42 16.34 -1.39 -0.25
CA PHE A 42 17.25 -0.29 -0.57
C PHE A 42 17.85 0.26 0.72
N ILE A 43 18.90 1.06 0.61
CA ILE A 43 19.48 1.78 1.76
C ILE A 43 19.22 3.28 1.63
N GLN A 44 19.12 3.99 2.76
CA GLN A 44 18.78 5.42 2.75
C GLN A 44 19.71 6.27 1.86
N ARG A 45 20.98 5.90 1.73
CA ARG A 45 21.96 6.59 0.88
C ARG A 45 21.73 6.44 -0.62
N GLU A 46 20.92 5.47 -1.06
CA GLU A 46 20.52 5.30 -2.46
C GLU A 46 19.34 6.21 -2.82
N VAL A 47 18.63 6.75 -1.83
CA VAL A 47 17.48 7.60 -2.06
C VAL A 47 17.90 8.91 -2.71
N ARG A 48 17.40 9.15 -3.92
CA ARG A 48 17.70 10.35 -4.72
C ARG A 48 16.61 11.41 -4.60
N GLY A 49 15.38 10.99 -4.34
CA GLY A 49 14.26 11.92 -4.19
C GLY A 49 12.94 11.23 -3.87
N TYR A 50 11.95 12.09 -3.59
CA TYR A 50 10.57 11.71 -3.32
C TYR A 50 9.66 12.49 -4.26
N SER A 51 8.56 11.89 -4.71
CA SER A 51 7.57 12.56 -5.54
C SER A 51 6.16 12.07 -5.24
N ALA A 52 5.17 12.89 -5.59
CA ALA A 52 3.77 12.54 -5.44
C ALA A 52 3.44 11.30 -6.28
N ALA A 53 2.81 10.32 -5.65
CA ALA A 53 2.14 9.23 -6.35
C ALA A 53 0.62 9.45 -6.28
N PRO A 54 -0.16 8.83 -7.18
CA PRO A 54 -1.61 8.76 -7.07
C PRO A 54 -2.05 8.32 -5.67
N ASP A 55 -2.93 9.10 -5.05
CA ASP A 55 -3.45 8.82 -3.72
C ASP A 55 -4.09 7.43 -3.65
N ALA A 56 -3.97 6.80 -2.48
CA ALA A 56 -4.63 5.54 -2.23
C ALA A 56 -6.09 5.75 -1.88
N ALA A 57 -6.86 4.66 -1.95
CA ALA A 57 -8.19 4.60 -1.36
C ALA A 57 -8.16 5.03 0.12
N TYR A 58 -9.27 5.65 0.56
CA TYR A 58 -9.50 6.13 1.92
C TYR A 58 -8.64 7.34 2.35
N GLY A 59 -8.19 8.16 1.39
CA GLY A 59 -7.48 9.42 1.69
C GLY A 59 -6.08 9.23 2.22
N ARG A 60 -5.46 8.07 1.98
CA ARG A 60 -4.06 7.81 2.34
C ARG A 60 -3.18 8.30 1.19
N GLN A 61 -2.11 9.01 1.54
CA GLN A 61 -1.19 9.55 0.55
C GLN A 61 -0.17 8.51 0.14
N ARG A 62 0.20 8.50 -1.14
CA ARG A 62 1.29 7.69 -1.66
C ARG A 62 2.45 8.55 -2.12
N ILE A 63 3.65 8.01 -1.92
CA ILE A 63 4.90 8.67 -2.26
C ILE A 63 5.72 7.71 -3.11
N PHE A 64 6.19 8.18 -4.26
CA PHE A 64 7.24 7.50 -4.98
C PHE A 64 8.60 7.89 -4.40
N LEU A 65 9.44 6.88 -4.16
CA LEU A 65 10.82 7.02 -3.74
C LEU A 65 11.73 6.52 -4.86
N ASP A 66 12.60 7.42 -5.33
CA ASP A 66 13.56 7.15 -6.41
C ASP A 66 14.91 6.71 -5.80
N THR A 67 15.41 5.54 -6.19
CA THR A 67 16.73 5.00 -5.78
C THR A 67 17.78 5.06 -6.90
N GLY A 68 17.44 5.64 -8.05
CA GLY A 68 18.29 5.71 -9.24
C GLY A 68 18.21 4.51 -10.19
N LEU A 69 17.36 3.53 -9.86
CA LEU A 69 17.07 2.39 -10.73
C LEU A 69 15.95 2.75 -11.73
N ASP A 70 15.70 1.87 -12.69
CA ASP A 70 14.57 1.99 -13.65
C ASP A 70 13.20 1.71 -12.98
N GLU A 71 13.17 1.62 -11.66
CA GLU A 71 12.00 1.36 -10.84
C GLU A 71 11.97 2.35 -9.67
N ARG A 72 10.76 2.64 -9.18
CA ARG A 72 10.52 3.49 -8.01
C ARG A 72 9.87 2.68 -6.92
N PHE A 73 10.25 2.91 -5.67
CA PHE A 73 9.53 2.32 -4.54
C PHE A 73 8.27 3.13 -4.24
N VAL A 74 7.21 2.44 -3.85
CA VAL A 74 5.95 3.06 -3.42
C VAL A 74 5.86 2.99 -1.92
N LEU A 75 5.68 4.16 -1.30
CA LEU A 75 5.39 4.31 0.12
C LEU A 75 3.92 4.73 0.28
N GLU A 76 3.26 4.25 1.31
CA GLU A 76 1.89 4.65 1.66
C GLU A 76 1.80 5.06 3.12
N THR A 77 1.12 6.18 3.40
CA THR A 77 0.89 6.64 4.77
C THR A 77 -0.04 5.68 5.51
N THR A 78 0.32 5.32 6.74
CA THR A 78 -0.42 4.38 7.59
C THR A 78 -1.17 5.04 8.75
N GLY A 79 -1.03 6.35 8.90
CA GLY A 79 -1.63 7.12 9.98
C GLY A 79 -1.72 8.61 9.62
N PRO A 80 -2.09 9.46 10.59
CA PRO A 80 -2.18 10.90 10.35
C PRO A 80 -0.82 11.44 9.90
N CYS A 81 -0.83 12.19 8.81
CA CYS A 81 0.35 12.81 8.21
C CYS A 81 -0.01 14.25 7.84
N PRO A 82 0.84 15.24 8.15
CA PRO A 82 0.68 16.59 7.61
C PRO A 82 0.73 16.58 6.07
N GLU A 83 0.23 17.65 5.47
CA GLU A 83 0.26 17.81 4.01
C GLU A 83 1.70 17.70 3.48
N LEU A 84 1.93 16.77 2.56
CA LEU A 84 3.24 16.53 1.95
C LEU A 84 3.52 17.56 0.86
N ASP A 85 4.55 18.38 1.07
CA ASP A 85 5.11 19.27 0.04
C ASP A 85 6.40 18.68 -0.55
N PHE A 86 6.28 18.06 -1.72
CA PHE A 86 7.42 17.45 -2.43
C PHE A 86 8.40 18.46 -3.02
N SER A 87 8.10 19.76 -2.97
CA SER A 87 9.05 20.83 -3.31
C SER A 87 10.16 20.95 -2.25
N LEU A 88 9.90 20.41 -1.06
CA LEU A 88 10.82 20.43 0.07
C LEU A 88 11.51 19.07 0.25
N ARG A 89 12.66 19.07 0.93
CA ARG A 89 13.43 17.83 1.16
C ARG A 89 12.77 17.00 2.26
N ALA A 90 12.13 15.90 1.88
CA ALA A 90 11.72 14.85 2.80
C ALA A 90 12.88 13.89 3.10
N ALA A 91 12.85 13.22 4.24
CA ALA A 91 13.85 12.21 4.62
C ALA A 91 13.20 11.06 5.39
N LEU A 92 13.60 9.82 5.11
CA LEU A 92 13.23 8.69 5.96
C LEU A 92 14.06 8.70 7.24
N SER A 93 13.40 8.63 8.39
CA SER A 93 14.00 8.29 9.66
C SER A 93 13.93 6.78 9.81
N GLN A 94 15.07 6.12 9.62
CA GLN A 94 15.18 4.67 9.74
C GLN A 94 14.97 4.23 11.18
N ARG A 95 14.03 3.33 11.41
CA ARG A 95 13.92 2.60 12.69
C ARG A 95 14.97 1.51 12.82
N THR A 96 15.39 0.97 11.69
CA THR A 96 16.26 -0.20 11.61
C THR A 96 17.62 0.21 11.03
N ILE A 97 18.71 -0.18 11.68
CA ILE A 97 20.06 0.01 11.12
C ILE A 97 20.21 -0.94 9.93
N GLY A 98 20.21 -0.43 8.69
CA GLY A 98 20.47 -1.22 7.49
C GLY A 98 19.59 -0.88 6.29
N SER A 99 19.20 -1.92 5.54
CA SER A 99 18.33 -1.82 4.37
C SER A 99 16.86 -1.77 4.77
N ILE A 100 16.12 -0.88 4.13
CA ILE A 100 14.66 -0.79 4.20
C ILE A 100 14.10 -1.68 3.09
N CYS A 101 13.23 -2.60 3.47
CA CYS A 101 12.64 -3.59 2.58
C CYS A 101 11.14 -3.33 2.36
N THR A 102 10.63 -3.94 1.30
CA THR A 102 9.19 -4.03 1.05
C THR A 102 8.49 -4.66 2.25
N GLY A 103 7.42 -4.02 2.72
CA GLY A 103 6.67 -4.37 3.92
C GLY A 103 7.07 -3.58 5.18
N ASP A 104 8.25 -2.95 5.20
CA ASP A 104 8.75 -2.25 6.38
C ASP A 104 7.95 -0.98 6.69
N LEU A 105 7.88 -0.67 7.99
CA LEU A 105 7.26 0.55 8.51
C LEU A 105 8.36 1.51 8.93
N GLU A 106 8.41 2.65 8.26
CA GLU A 106 9.39 3.70 8.52
C GLU A 106 8.68 5.02 8.82
N THR A 107 9.43 5.99 9.34
CA THR A 107 8.90 7.33 9.58
C THR A 107 9.45 8.28 8.53
N LEU A 108 8.59 8.89 7.71
CA LEU A 108 8.98 9.97 6.82
C LEU A 108 8.96 11.29 7.59
N ILE A 109 10.10 11.97 7.64
CA ILE A 109 10.25 13.32 8.16
C ILE A 109 10.00 14.29 7.02
N VAL A 110 8.96 15.09 7.17
CA VAL A 110 8.55 16.09 6.19
C VAL A 110 8.62 17.49 6.79
N PRO A 111 9.23 18.45 6.10
CA PRO A 111 9.22 19.83 6.58
C PRO A 111 7.80 20.41 6.46
N SER A 112 7.33 21.06 7.53
CA SER A 112 6.05 21.76 7.52
C SER A 112 6.18 23.12 6.82
N ARG A 113 5.12 23.60 6.17
CA ARG A 113 5.05 24.95 5.60
C ARG A 113 5.04 26.05 6.68
N ILE A 114 4.75 25.67 7.93
CA ILE A 114 4.86 26.55 9.09
C ILE A 114 6.32 26.50 9.56
N ALA A 115 7.02 27.63 9.45
CA ALA A 115 8.43 27.72 9.78
C ALA A 115 8.71 27.17 11.19
N GLN A 116 9.62 26.20 11.26
CA GLN A 116 10.14 25.52 12.46
C GLN A 116 9.40 24.27 12.96
N ASP A 117 8.51 23.66 12.16
CA ASP A 117 7.97 22.35 12.51
C ASP A 117 8.35 21.25 11.51
N PHE A 118 8.67 20.06 12.02
CA PHE A 118 8.94 18.87 11.23
C PHE A 118 7.82 17.86 11.49
N GLY A 119 7.05 17.60 10.44
CA GLY A 119 6.04 16.56 10.44
C GLY A 119 6.67 15.17 10.45
N GLN A 120 6.06 14.24 11.19
CA GLN A 120 6.40 12.82 11.13
C GLN A 120 5.22 12.05 10.55
N CYS A 121 5.47 11.30 9.50
CA CYS A 121 4.47 10.49 8.83
C CYS A 121 4.86 9.02 8.89
N PRO A 122 4.09 8.17 9.58
CA PRO A 122 4.34 6.73 9.53
C PRO A 122 3.97 6.20 8.15
N VAL A 123 4.95 5.65 7.44
CA VAL A 123 4.79 5.13 6.08
C VAL A 123 5.13 3.65 6.02
N ARG A 124 4.48 2.92 5.12
CA ARG A 124 4.81 1.53 4.78
C ARG A 124 5.38 1.46 3.38
N VAL A 125 6.44 0.69 3.20
CA VAL A 125 6.95 0.34 1.88
C VAL A 125 6.04 -0.72 1.26
N LEU A 126 5.33 -0.39 0.19
CA LEU A 126 4.42 -1.31 -0.47
C LEU A 126 5.12 -2.24 -1.48
N GLY A 127 6.12 -1.73 -2.18
CA GLY A 127 6.80 -2.45 -3.25
C GLY A 127 7.46 -1.52 -4.25
N ARG A 128 7.71 -2.03 -5.45
CA ARG A 128 8.29 -1.28 -6.57
C ARG A 128 7.31 -1.17 -7.72
N VAL A 129 7.44 -0.11 -8.50
CA VAL A 129 6.77 0.06 -9.78
C VAL A 129 7.80 0.45 -10.83
N PRO A 130 7.60 0.06 -12.10
CA PRO A 130 8.44 0.56 -13.18
C PRO A 130 8.37 2.10 -13.25
N LYS A 131 9.47 2.72 -13.68
CA LYS A 131 9.50 4.14 -13.98
C LYS A 131 8.88 4.36 -15.37
N ASP A 132 8.00 5.35 -15.48
CA ASP A 132 7.39 5.75 -16.76
C ASP A 132 8.41 6.42 -17.70
#